data_AF-A0A6A4X5L7-F1
#
_entry.id   AF-A0A6A4X5L7-F1
#
_cell.length_a   1.000
_cell.length_b   1.000
_cell.length_c   1.000
_cell.angle_alpha   90.00
_cell.angle_beta   90.00
_cell.angle_gamma   90.00
#
_symmetry.space_group_name_H-M   'P 1'
#
loop_
_entity.id
_entity.type
_entity.pdbx_description
1 polymer ?
#
loop_
_entity_poly.entity_id
_entity_poly.type
_entity_poly.pdbx_seq_one_letter_code
_entity_poly.pdbx_strand_id
1 'polypeptide(L)'
;MATETDIATEVSHFESLPAEAWLVRSCEQFEAELKECRRPKGRFHQYFIHGELADCSQWREDVANCYRWRRKADPEAMAALVESERARRDARLAAHRANTVWESRPAPPDGWNGPLPEHLERKRQDSFLHRMQTEDAAREREGSDGATAPPQPPETPQRAQCVVQ
;
A
#
# COMPACT_ATOMS: atom_id res chain seq x y z
N MET A 1 0.91 -0.55 -26.54
CA MET A 1 -0.19 0.42 -26.47
C MET A 1 -1.47 -0.38 -26.55
N ALA A 2 -2.31 -0.37 -25.52
CA ALA A 2 -3.58 -1.08 -25.54
C ALA A 2 -4.42 -0.55 -26.70
N THR A 3 -5.06 -1.43 -27.47
CA THR A 3 -5.89 -1.02 -28.60
C THR A 3 -7.23 -0.51 -28.09
N GLU A 4 -7.90 0.34 -28.88
CA GLU A 4 -9.19 0.94 -28.52
C GLU A 4 -10.27 -0.11 -28.19
N THR A 5 -10.13 -1.31 -28.78
CA THR A 5 -10.96 -2.49 -28.50
C THR A 5 -10.63 -3.19 -27.18
N ASP A 6 -9.38 -3.15 -26.71
CA ASP A 6 -8.99 -3.69 -25.41
C ASP A 6 -9.58 -2.85 -24.28
N ILE A 7 -9.53 -1.51 -24.45
CA ILE A 7 -10.10 -0.55 -23.48
C ILE A 7 -11.63 -0.72 -23.40
N ALA A 8 -12.32 -0.84 -24.54
CA ALA A 8 -13.78 -1.03 -24.56
C ALA A 8 -14.22 -2.35 -23.89
N THR A 9 -13.42 -3.40 -24.02
CA THR A 9 -13.70 -4.70 -23.41
C THR A 9 -13.52 -4.66 -21.89
N GLU A 10 -12.47 -3.99 -21.39
CA GLU A 10 -12.24 -3.81 -19.95
C GLU A 10 -13.34 -2.97 -19.28
N VAL A 11 -13.81 -1.90 -19.92
CA VAL A 11 -14.89 -1.05 -19.38
C VAL A 11 -16.20 -1.85 -19.27
N SER A 12 -16.54 -2.66 -20.29
CA SER A 12 -17.74 -3.51 -20.27
C SER A 12 -17.71 -4.60 -19.19
N HIS A 13 -16.51 -5.12 -18.90
CA HIS A 13 -16.32 -6.10 -17.84
C HIS A 13 -16.50 -5.46 -16.47
N PHE A 14 -15.97 -4.25 -16.26
CA PHE A 14 -16.09 -3.53 -14.99
C PHE A 14 -17.55 -3.17 -14.65
N GLU A 15 -18.35 -2.82 -15.65
CA GLU A 15 -19.78 -2.48 -15.46
C GLU A 15 -20.66 -3.70 -15.13
N SER A 16 -20.17 -4.90 -15.43
CA SER A 16 -20.83 -6.17 -15.05
C SER A 16 -20.54 -6.60 -13.60
N LEU A 17 -19.61 -5.94 -12.92
CA LEU A 17 -19.21 -6.29 -11.56
C LEU A 17 -20.19 -5.72 -10.53
N PRO A 18 -20.47 -6.44 -9.44
CA PRO A 18 -21.24 -5.89 -8.32
C PRO A 18 -20.53 -4.64 -7.76
N ALA A 19 -21.29 -3.67 -7.23
CA ALA A 19 -20.77 -2.38 -6.78
C ALA A 19 -19.65 -2.49 -5.72
N GLU A 20 -19.66 -3.56 -4.93
CA GLU A 20 -18.67 -3.88 -3.90
C GLU A 20 -17.53 -4.78 -4.39
N ALA A 21 -17.42 -5.04 -5.70
CA ALA A 21 -16.39 -5.93 -6.24
C ALA A 21 -14.96 -5.44 -5.95
N TRP A 22 -14.75 -4.14 -5.83
CA TRP A 22 -13.48 -3.53 -5.45
C TRP A 22 -12.97 -3.97 -4.07
N LEU A 23 -13.86 -4.48 -3.21
CA LEU A 23 -13.50 -4.99 -1.88
C LEU A 23 -12.78 -6.34 -1.96
N VAL A 24 -13.02 -7.11 -3.02
CA VAL A 24 -12.52 -8.48 -3.16
C VAL A 24 -11.06 -8.48 -3.60
N ARG A 25 -10.23 -9.21 -2.86
CA ARG A 25 -8.80 -9.39 -3.12
C ARG A 25 -8.55 -10.37 -4.28
N SER A 26 -7.33 -10.37 -4.82
CA SER A 26 -6.96 -11.35 -5.85
C SER A 26 -6.91 -12.77 -5.28
N CYS A 27 -7.11 -13.79 -6.12
CA CYS A 27 -7.11 -15.19 -5.67
C CYS A 27 -5.76 -15.61 -5.09
N GLU A 28 -4.65 -15.07 -5.59
CA GLU A 28 -3.30 -15.33 -5.10
C GLU A 28 -3.11 -14.82 -3.66
N GLN A 29 -3.75 -13.71 -3.31
CA GLN A 29 -3.75 -13.20 -1.95
C GLN A 29 -4.52 -14.15 -1.03
N PHE A 30 -5.71 -14.61 -1.42
CA PHE A 30 -6.47 -15.59 -0.64
C PHE A 30 -5.69 -16.89 -0.40
N GLU A 31 -4.97 -17.38 -1.42
CA GLU A 31 -4.11 -18.55 -1.27
C GLU A 31 -2.95 -18.31 -0.30
N ALA A 32 -2.30 -17.15 -0.37
CA ALA A 32 -1.23 -16.79 0.54
C ALA A 32 -1.71 -16.76 1.99
N GLU A 33 -2.90 -16.19 2.25
CA GLU A 33 -3.53 -16.15 3.57
C GLU A 33 -3.87 -17.55 4.09
N LEU A 34 -4.48 -18.40 3.25
CA LEU A 34 -4.76 -19.79 3.61
C LEU A 34 -3.48 -20.57 3.96
N LYS A 35 -2.43 -20.34 3.18
CA LYS A 35 -1.12 -20.96 3.39
C LYS A 35 -0.52 -20.53 4.72
N GLU A 36 -0.58 -19.24 5.04
CA GLU A 36 -0.06 -18.73 6.32
C GLU A 36 -0.88 -19.25 7.50
N CYS A 37 -2.21 -19.31 7.38
CA CYS A 37 -3.08 -19.87 8.41
C CYS A 37 -2.76 -21.34 8.73
N ARG A 38 -2.36 -22.12 7.73
CA ARG A 38 -2.03 -23.55 7.89
C ARG A 38 -0.59 -23.81 8.29
N ARG A 39 0.34 -22.92 7.96
CA ARG A 39 1.78 -23.12 8.20
C ARG A 39 2.08 -23.15 9.71
N PRO A 40 3.01 -24.00 10.18
CA PRO A 40 3.36 -24.08 11.60
C PRO A 40 3.80 -22.73 12.19
N LYS A 41 4.57 -21.94 11.44
CA LYS A 41 5.02 -20.60 11.86
C LYS A 41 3.85 -19.64 12.05
N GLY A 42 2.90 -19.61 11.11
CA GLY A 42 1.70 -18.79 11.20
C GLY A 42 0.79 -19.22 12.35
N ARG A 43 0.59 -20.53 12.54
CA ARG A 43 -0.17 -21.07 13.69
C ARG A 43 0.48 -20.73 15.03
N PHE A 44 1.80 -20.81 15.12
CA PHE A 44 2.53 -20.39 16.32
C PHE A 44 2.33 -18.90 16.61
N HIS A 45 2.39 -18.05 15.58
CA HIS A 45 2.16 -16.62 15.72
C HIS A 45 0.73 -16.29 16.16
N GLN A 46 -0.28 -16.95 15.57
CA GLN A 46 -1.68 -16.80 15.98
C GLN A 46 -1.88 -17.21 17.44
N TYR A 47 -1.33 -18.35 17.85
CA TYR A 47 -1.40 -18.81 19.23
C TYR A 47 -0.72 -17.82 20.19
N PHE A 48 0.40 -17.21 19.79
CA PHE A 48 1.09 -16.20 20.61
C PHE A 48 0.25 -14.92 20.81
N ILE A 49 -0.49 -14.48 19.79
CA ILE A 49 -1.30 -13.26 19.87
C ILE A 49 -2.64 -13.51 20.57
N HIS A 50 -3.34 -14.57 20.18
CA HIS A 50 -4.73 -14.81 20.57
C HIS A 50 -4.89 -15.87 21.66
N GLY A 51 -3.85 -16.65 21.97
CA GLY A 51 -3.89 -17.77 22.91
C GLY A 51 -4.60 -19.02 22.37
N GLU A 52 -5.16 -18.95 21.17
CA GLU A 52 -5.89 -20.04 20.51
C GLU A 52 -5.53 -20.13 19.02
N LEU A 53 -5.85 -21.27 18.41
CA LEU A 53 -5.63 -21.48 17.00
C LEU A 53 -6.88 -21.08 16.23
N ALA A 54 -6.75 -20.13 15.30
CA ALA A 54 -7.87 -19.69 14.48
C ALA A 54 -8.32 -20.80 13.50
N ASP A 55 -9.60 -20.77 13.14
CA ASP A 55 -10.15 -21.65 12.12
C ASP A 55 -9.74 -21.15 10.72
N CYS A 56 -9.13 -22.05 9.94
CA CYS A 56 -8.71 -21.78 8.55
C CYS A 56 -9.76 -22.22 7.53
N SER A 57 -10.92 -22.71 7.96
CA SER A 57 -12.02 -23.16 7.10
C SER A 57 -12.49 -22.04 6.16
N GLN A 58 -12.69 -20.83 6.71
CA GLN A 58 -13.16 -19.65 5.97
C GLN A 58 -12.23 -19.32 4.80
N TRP A 59 -10.92 -19.23 5.04
CA TRP A 59 -9.94 -18.94 3.98
C TRP A 59 -9.95 -19.98 2.86
N ARG A 60 -10.22 -21.25 3.18
CA ARG A 60 -10.33 -22.31 2.18
C ARG A 60 -11.59 -22.14 1.32
N GLU A 61 -12.70 -21.75 1.92
CA GLU A 61 -13.94 -21.46 1.20
C GLU A 61 -13.78 -20.23 0.31
N ASP A 62 -13.13 -19.17 0.82
CA ASP A 62 -12.82 -17.98 0.04
C ASP A 62 -11.93 -18.30 -1.17
N VAL A 63 -10.89 -19.12 -1.01
CA VAL A 63 -10.06 -19.57 -2.15
C VAL A 63 -10.92 -20.31 -3.20
N ALA A 64 -11.79 -21.22 -2.74
CA ALA A 64 -12.66 -21.98 -3.65
C ALA A 64 -13.66 -21.05 -4.39
N ASN A 65 -14.27 -20.10 -3.68
CA ASN A 65 -15.20 -19.14 -4.26
C ASN A 65 -14.49 -18.18 -5.22
N CYS A 66 -13.26 -17.75 -4.92
CA CYS A 66 -12.47 -16.90 -5.82
C CYS A 66 -12.20 -17.60 -7.16
N TYR A 67 -11.80 -18.87 -7.13
CA TYR A 67 -11.59 -19.63 -8.35
C TYR A 67 -12.87 -19.98 -9.09
N ARG A 68 -13.99 -20.18 -8.38
CA ARG A 68 -15.32 -20.33 -9.01
C ARG A 68 -15.71 -19.07 -9.77
N TRP A 69 -15.58 -17.90 -9.14
CA TRP A 69 -15.81 -16.61 -9.78
C TRP A 69 -14.91 -16.44 -11.01
N ARG A 70 -13.59 -16.67 -10.86
CA ARG A 70 -12.62 -16.51 -11.95
C ARG A 70 -12.87 -17.40 -13.16
N ARG A 71 -13.41 -18.62 -12.96
CA ARG A 71 -13.62 -19.60 -14.04
C ARG A 71 -15.02 -19.52 -14.66
N LYS A 72 -16.03 -19.24 -13.85
CA LYS A 72 -17.44 -19.37 -14.25
C LYS A 72 -18.22 -18.07 -14.17
N ALA A 73 -17.61 -16.98 -13.70
CA ALA A 73 -18.30 -15.71 -13.40
C ALA A 73 -19.56 -15.93 -12.55
N ASP A 74 -19.44 -16.81 -11.54
CA ASP A 74 -20.54 -17.22 -10.67
C ASP A 74 -20.91 -16.13 -9.65
N PRO A 75 -22.07 -15.46 -9.78
CA PRO A 75 -22.42 -14.30 -8.95
C PRO A 75 -22.59 -14.65 -7.46
N GLU A 76 -23.00 -15.88 -7.14
CA GLU A 76 -23.13 -16.33 -5.74
C GLU A 76 -21.77 -16.44 -5.06
N ALA A 77 -20.77 -16.94 -5.78
CA ALA A 77 -19.40 -17.02 -5.28
C ALA A 77 -18.83 -15.63 -5.01
N MET A 78 -19.13 -14.66 -5.88
CA MET A 78 -18.71 -13.28 -5.69
C MET A 78 -19.40 -12.62 -4.48
N ALA A 79 -20.71 -12.82 -4.31
CA ALA A 79 -21.44 -12.30 -3.17
C ALA A 79 -20.90 -12.85 -1.83
N ALA A 80 -20.58 -14.15 -1.78
CA ALA A 80 -19.98 -14.77 -0.60
C ALA A 80 -18.60 -14.17 -0.25
N LEU A 81 -17.78 -13.84 -1.25
CA LEU A 81 -16.48 -13.19 -1.05
C LEU A 81 -16.63 -11.76 -0.54
N VAL A 82 -17.58 -11.00 -1.10
CA VAL A 82 -17.87 -9.63 -0.64
C VAL A 82 -18.28 -9.64 0.83
N GLU A 83 -19.13 -10.59 1.23
CA GLU A 83 -19.56 -10.70 2.62
C GLU A 83 -18.41 -11.10 3.56
N SER A 84 -17.55 -12.05 3.15
CA SER A 84 -16.40 -12.44 3.97
C SER A 84 -15.38 -11.32 4.14
N GLU A 85 -15.16 -10.50 3.10
CA GLU A 85 -14.31 -9.31 3.20
C GLU A 85 -14.93 -8.19 4.03
N ARG A 86 -16.25 -7.98 3.94
CA ARG A 86 -16.99 -7.03 4.77
C ARG A 86 -16.86 -7.40 6.24
N ALA A 87 -17.11 -8.66 6.58
CA ALA A 87 -16.95 -9.17 7.94
C ALA A 87 -15.52 -8.97 8.47
N ARG A 88 -14.48 -9.25 7.66
CA ARG A 88 -13.08 -9.01 8.04
C ARG A 88 -12.77 -7.53 8.27
N ARG A 89 -13.29 -6.64 7.41
CA ARG A 89 -13.11 -5.19 7.57
C ARG A 89 -13.79 -4.69 8.83
N ASP A 90 -15.01 -5.16 9.11
CA ASP A 90 -15.75 -4.76 10.30
C ASP A 90 -15.10 -5.27 11.58
N ALA A 91 -14.59 -6.51 11.61
CA ALA A 91 -13.82 -7.03 12.73
C ALA A 91 -12.57 -6.18 13.01
N ARG A 92 -11.83 -5.78 11.97
CA ARG A 92 -10.65 -4.90 12.10
C ARG A 92 -11.00 -3.51 12.64
N LEU A 93 -12.13 -2.96 12.20
CA LEU A 93 -12.58 -1.62 12.59
C LEU A 93 -13.37 -1.60 13.91
N ALA A 94 -13.78 -2.76 14.44
CA ALA A 94 -14.61 -2.85 15.63
C ALA A 94 -13.96 -2.14 16.83
N ALA A 95 -12.67 -2.38 17.09
CA ALA A 95 -11.94 -1.72 18.18
C ALA A 95 -11.82 -0.20 17.99
N HIS A 96 -11.64 0.26 16.75
CA HIS A 96 -11.62 1.70 16.44
C HIS A 96 -12.98 2.35 16.69
N ARG A 97 -14.08 1.70 16.26
CA ARG A 97 -15.44 2.19 16.44
C ARG A 97 -15.89 2.14 17.90
N ALA A 98 -15.43 1.16 18.67
CA ALA A 98 -15.72 1.01 20.10
C ALA A 98 -14.89 1.96 20.98
N ASN A 99 -13.95 2.70 20.41
CA ASN A 99 -13.10 3.62 21.15
C ASN A 99 -13.89 4.85 21.61
N THR A 100 -13.88 5.10 22.92
CA THR A 100 -14.53 6.27 23.54
C THR A 100 -13.55 7.37 23.93
N VAL A 101 -12.24 7.13 23.81
CA VAL A 101 -11.19 8.08 24.22
C VAL A 101 -10.94 9.14 23.15
N TRP A 102 -11.06 8.78 21.87
CA TRP A 102 -10.75 9.65 20.74
C TRP A 102 -11.96 9.84 19.83
N GLU A 103 -12.27 11.10 19.52
CA GLU A 103 -13.33 11.43 18.56
C GLU A 103 -12.82 11.32 17.11
N SER A 104 -13.62 10.72 16.24
CA SER A 104 -13.32 10.64 14.81
C SER A 104 -13.49 12.01 14.14
N ARG A 105 -12.45 12.48 13.44
CA ARG A 105 -12.51 13.74 12.70
C ARG A 105 -13.40 13.58 11.45
N PRO A 106 -14.36 14.50 11.21
CA PRO A 106 -15.22 14.43 10.02
C PRO A 106 -14.49 14.88 8.74
N ALA A 107 -13.50 15.77 8.87
CA ALA A 107 -12.72 16.29 7.76
C ALA A 107 -11.29 16.64 8.22
N PRO A 108 -10.32 16.73 7.30
CA PRO A 108 -9.03 17.34 7.57
C PRO A 108 -9.22 18.78 8.07
N PRO A 109 -8.32 19.29 8.93
CA PRO A 109 -8.34 20.69 9.35
C PRO A 109 -8.19 21.66 8.16
N ASP A 110 -8.71 22.87 8.31
CA ASP A 110 -8.54 23.94 7.33
C ASP A 110 -7.05 24.21 7.09
N GLY A 111 -6.65 24.34 5.83
CA GLY A 111 -5.24 24.55 5.47
C GLY A 111 -4.34 23.33 5.61
N TRP A 112 -4.90 22.10 5.75
CA TRP A 112 -4.11 20.86 5.79
C TRP A 112 -3.14 20.70 4.61
N ASN A 113 -3.55 21.15 3.42
CA ASN A 113 -2.74 21.14 2.19
C ASN A 113 -2.00 22.48 1.96
N GLY A 114 -1.85 23.31 3.00
CA GLY A 114 -1.09 24.55 2.93
C GLY A 114 0.41 24.31 2.74
N PRO A 115 1.17 25.34 2.34
CA PRO A 115 2.63 25.25 2.28
C PRO A 115 3.20 24.93 3.66
N LEU A 116 4.34 24.24 3.68
CA LEU A 116 5.00 23.92 4.95
C LEU A 116 5.42 25.23 5.63
N PRO A 117 5.34 25.31 6.97
CA PRO A 117 5.92 26.41 7.72
C PRO A 117 7.42 26.61 7.41
N GLU A 118 7.87 27.86 7.32
CA GLU A 118 9.23 28.24 6.88
C GLU A 118 10.35 27.46 7.59
N HIS A 119 10.22 27.23 8.90
CA HIS A 119 11.23 26.51 9.68
C HIS A 119 11.35 25.02 9.29
N LEU A 120 10.25 24.39 8.82
CA LEU A 120 10.27 23.03 8.29
C LEU A 120 10.79 23.01 6.85
N GLU A 121 10.53 24.05 6.07
CA GLU A 121 11.07 24.18 4.72
C GLU A 121 12.59 24.32 4.72
N ARG A 122 13.13 25.13 5.64
CA ARG A 122 14.58 25.24 5.85
C ARG A 122 15.21 23.90 6.25
N LYS A 123 14.59 23.18 7.19
CA LYS A 123 15.04 21.82 7.56
C LYS A 123 14.97 20.83 6.40
N ARG A 124 13.96 20.96 5.53
CA ARG A 124 13.83 20.15 4.31
C ARG A 124 14.98 20.43 3.36
N GLN A 125 15.34 21.70 3.13
CA GLN A 125 16.45 22.10 2.24
C GLN A 125 17.79 21.48 2.66
N ASP A 126 18.07 21.43 3.96
CA ASP A 126 19.31 20.85 4.49
C ASP A 126 19.27 19.30 4.59
N SER A 127 18.13 18.68 4.31
CA SER A 127 17.94 17.24 4.47
C SER A 127 18.62 16.44 3.36
N PHE A 128 19.13 15.26 3.71
CA PHE A 128 19.69 14.30 2.76
C PHE A 128 18.69 13.97 1.64
N LEU A 129 17.40 13.80 1.96
CA LEU A 129 16.36 13.48 0.98
C LEU A 129 16.17 14.59 -0.06
N HIS A 130 16.24 15.84 0.36
CA HIS A 130 16.14 16.97 -0.57
C HIS A 130 17.33 17.00 -1.53
N ARG A 131 18.55 16.77 -1.02
CA ARG A 131 19.75 16.65 -1.85
C ARG A 131 19.61 15.52 -2.87
N MET A 132 19.18 14.33 -2.46
CA MET A 132 18.94 13.21 -3.36
C MET A 132 17.89 13.54 -4.42
N GLN A 133 16.76 14.14 -4.05
CA GLN A 133 15.73 14.56 -5.00
C GLN A 133 16.27 15.58 -6.01
N THR A 134 17.11 16.52 -5.57
CA THR A 134 17.70 17.52 -6.47
C THR A 134 18.75 16.91 -7.40
N GLU A 135 19.55 15.96 -6.92
CA GLU A 135 20.55 15.23 -7.71
C GLU A 135 19.87 14.32 -8.74
N ASP A 136 18.84 13.56 -8.35
CA ASP A 136 18.07 12.72 -9.26
C ASP A 136 17.33 13.56 -10.31
N ALA A 137 16.72 14.68 -9.91
CA ALA A 137 16.09 15.60 -10.86
C ALA A 137 17.10 16.26 -11.81
N ALA A 138 18.36 16.48 -11.39
CA ALA A 138 19.43 16.95 -12.27
C ALA A 138 19.86 15.86 -13.26
N ARG A 139 20.03 14.62 -12.80
CA ARG A 139 20.37 13.46 -13.65
C ARG A 139 19.29 13.15 -14.67
N GLU A 140 18.01 13.30 -14.32
CA GLU A 140 16.88 13.13 -15.24
C GLU A 140 16.88 14.20 -16.35
N ARG A 141 17.22 15.45 -16.02
CA ARG A 141 17.37 16.55 -17.01
C ARG A 141 18.59 16.33 -17.91
N GLU A 142 19.71 15.90 -17.36
CA GLU A 142 20.91 15.52 -18.12
C GLU A 142 20.68 14.26 -18.98
N GLY A 143 19.75 13.40 -18.58
CA GLY A 143 19.31 12.23 -19.35
C GLY A 143 18.35 12.58 -20.50
N SER A 144 17.59 13.68 -20.39
CA SER A 144 16.75 14.20 -21.49
C SER A 144 17.53 15.04 -22.49
N ASP A 145 18.55 15.76 -22.03
CA ASP A 145 19.46 16.58 -22.85
C ASP A 145 20.80 15.85 -22.99
N GLY A 146 20.87 14.87 -23.89
CA GLY A 146 22.02 13.97 -24.03
C GLY A 146 23.40 14.65 -24.00
N ALA A 147 24.26 14.15 -23.12
CA ALA A 147 25.71 14.32 -23.05
C ALA A 147 26.22 15.72 -22.67
N THR A 148 26.31 16.02 -21.37
CA THR A 148 27.38 16.87 -20.81
C THR A 148 27.85 16.27 -19.49
N ALA A 149 29.17 16.16 -19.33
CA ALA A 149 29.80 15.49 -18.19
C ALA A 149 29.40 16.15 -16.85
N PRO A 150 29.22 15.34 -15.77
CA PRO A 150 28.78 15.87 -14.48
C PRO A 150 29.79 16.89 -13.93
N PRO A 151 29.33 18.01 -13.35
CA PRO A 151 30.22 18.96 -12.70
C PRO A 151 30.87 18.29 -11.49
N GLN A 152 32.21 18.40 -11.42
CA GLN A 152 33.00 17.88 -10.31
C GLN A 152 32.57 18.52 -8.98
N PRO A 153 32.50 17.75 -7.88
CA PRO A 153 32.16 18.29 -6.57
C PRO A 153 33.18 19.36 -6.16
N PRO A 154 32.76 20.42 -5.43
CA PRO A 154 33.69 21.40 -4.91
C PRO A 154 34.68 20.71 -3.96
N GLU A 155 35.97 20.91 -4.21
CA GLU A 155 37.04 20.36 -3.37
C GLU A 155 36.82 20.79 -1.91
N THR A 156 36.67 19.81 -1.04
CA THR A 156 36.56 20.04 0.40
C THR A 156 37.83 20.74 0.89
N PRO A 157 37.74 21.89 1.61
CA PRO A 157 38.92 22.50 2.19
C PRO A 157 39.57 21.52 3.17
N GLN A 158 40.89 21.37 3.05
CA GLN A 158 41.69 20.44 3.82
C GLN A 158 41.42 20.62 5.32
N ARG A 159 41.09 19.50 5.96
CA ARG A 159 40.82 19.34 7.40
C ARG A 159 41.95 20.02 8.19
N ALA A 160 41.63 21.11 8.89
CA ALA A 160 42.57 21.76 9.81
C ALA A 160 43.08 20.71 10.81
N GLN A 161 44.39 20.51 10.83
CA GLN A 161 45.04 19.64 11.80
C GLN A 161 44.90 20.27 13.19
N CYS A 162 44.21 19.59 14.10
CA CYS A 162 44.20 19.95 15.50
C CYS A 162 45.61 19.76 16.06
N VAL A 163 46.31 20.86 16.32
CA VAL A 163 47.54 20.85 17.12
C VAL A 163 47.13 20.82 18.59
N VAL A 164 47.39 19.69 19.24
CA VAL A 164 47.27 19.54 20.70
C VAL A 164 48.50 20.24 21.31
N GLN A 165 48.27 21.24 22.15
CA GLN A 165 49.32 21.83 23.01
C GLN A 165 49.42 21.05 24.32
#